data_AF-A0A0C1ZJQ9-F1
#
_entry.id   AF-A0A0C1ZJQ9-F1
#
_cell.length_a   1.000
_cell.length_b   1.000
_cell.length_c   1.000
_cell.angle_alpha   90.00
_cell.angle_beta   90.00
_cell.angle_gamma   90.00
#
_symmetry.space_group_name_H-M   'P 1'
#
loop_
_entity.id
_entity.type
_entity.pdbx_description
1 polymer ?
#
loop_
_entity_poly.entity_id
_entity_poly.type
_entity_poly.pdbx_seq_one_letter_code
_entity_poly.pdbx_strand_id
1 'polypeptide(L)'
;MEEERITVEGYKVIHHANQVIPHVRVVDAEPAIKRIESAMGDLVLQGKPKFICIEGQSGSGKTSLSLALTSDGMNVKFISTIEELEKAEKSVEHRMFKTSIAHLLGDQSVTYVIDELGFAEDDCAPLLKSHLEHGGVLVALLQDKRDLTFDIGVEPVWFRLNGTPGTLDLVN
;
A
#
# COMPACT_ATOMS: atom_id res chain seq x y z
N MET A 1 -10.78 -14.14 -17.01
CA MET A 1 -9.37 -14.30 -16.62
C MET A 1 -9.39 -15.12 -15.35
N GLU A 2 -8.68 -16.24 -15.28
CA GLU A 2 -8.45 -16.93 -14.00
C GLU A 2 -7.58 -16.00 -13.13
N GLU A 3 -8.00 -15.75 -11.90
CA GLU A 3 -7.19 -15.03 -10.92
C GLU A 3 -5.87 -15.76 -10.72
N GLU A 4 -4.76 -15.03 -10.84
CA GLU A 4 -3.44 -15.56 -10.50
C GLU A 4 -3.45 -15.92 -9.01
N ARG A 5 -3.27 -17.21 -8.70
CA ARG A 5 -3.25 -17.65 -7.29
C ARG A 5 -1.96 -17.13 -6.68
N ILE A 6 -2.07 -16.29 -5.64
CA ILE A 6 -0.94 -15.77 -4.87
C ILE A 6 -0.97 -16.40 -3.47
N THR A 7 0.17 -16.88 -2.99
CA THR A 7 0.33 -17.32 -1.59
C THR A 7 1.47 -16.56 -0.92
N VAL A 8 1.31 -16.25 0.36
CA VAL A 8 2.32 -15.56 1.17
C VAL A 8 2.83 -16.48 2.26
N GLU A 9 4.14 -16.64 2.35
CA GLU A 9 4.85 -17.43 3.36
C GLU A 9 5.89 -16.54 4.05
N GLY A 10 5.46 -15.86 5.12
CA GLY A 10 6.26 -14.80 5.76
C GLY A 10 6.55 -13.67 4.76
N TYR A 11 7.82 -13.40 4.50
CA TYR A 11 8.24 -12.39 3.52
C TYR A 11 8.21 -12.85 2.06
N LYS A 12 7.94 -14.14 1.81
CA LYS A 12 7.94 -14.68 0.44
C LYS A 12 6.55 -14.64 -0.15
N VAL A 13 6.42 -13.98 -1.30
CA VAL A 13 5.19 -13.98 -2.09
C VAL A 13 5.38 -14.88 -3.31
N ILE A 14 4.55 -15.89 -3.39
CA ILE A 14 4.60 -16.93 -4.43
C ILE A 14 3.44 -16.67 -5.38
N HIS A 15 3.76 -16.30 -6.62
CA HIS A 15 2.83 -16.20 -7.73
C HIS A 15 2.79 -17.55 -8.43
N HIS A 16 1.65 -18.24 -8.35
CA HIS A 16 1.47 -19.55 -8.94
C HIS A 16 1.21 -19.41 -10.45
N ALA A 17 1.85 -20.29 -11.22
CA ALA A 17 1.65 -20.38 -12.66
C ALA A 17 0.16 -20.53 -13.00
N ASN A 18 -0.33 -19.70 -13.92
CA ASN A 18 -1.59 -19.90 -14.62
C ASN A 18 -1.32 -20.52 -16.01
N GLN A 19 -2.36 -20.93 -16.74
CA GLN A 19 -2.21 -21.67 -18.02
C GLN A 19 -1.37 -20.95 -19.09
N VAL A 20 -1.10 -19.65 -18.91
CA VAL A 20 -0.37 -18.79 -19.86
C VAL A 20 1.10 -18.59 -19.47
N ILE A 21 1.45 -18.66 -18.18
CA ILE A 21 2.82 -18.44 -17.69
C ILE A 21 3.26 -19.67 -16.87
N PRO A 22 4.11 -20.56 -17.43
CA PRO A 22 4.37 -21.89 -16.86
C PRO A 22 5.33 -21.89 -15.66
N HIS A 23 5.70 -20.73 -15.11
CA HIS A 23 6.70 -20.63 -14.06
C HIS A 23 6.14 -19.99 -12.79
N VAL A 24 6.31 -20.70 -11.67
CA VAL A 24 6.09 -20.13 -10.33
C VAL A 24 7.15 -19.04 -10.11
N ARG A 25 6.70 -17.84 -9.78
CA ARG A 25 7.59 -16.72 -9.44
C ARG A 25 7.55 -16.49 -7.93
N VAL A 26 8.71 -16.55 -7.29
CA VAL A 26 8.87 -16.22 -5.88
C VAL A 26 9.51 -14.84 -5.77
N VAL A 27 8.86 -13.95 -5.02
CA VAL A 27 9.33 -12.61 -4.69
C VAL A 27 9.66 -12.58 -3.20
N ASP A 28 10.88 -12.16 -2.86
CA ASP A 28 11.31 -12.00 -1.47
C ASP A 28 11.18 -10.53 -1.05
N ALA A 29 10.15 -10.23 -0.27
CA ALA A 29 9.86 -8.87 0.20
C ALA A 29 10.63 -8.48 1.47
N GLU A 30 11.44 -9.39 2.04
CA GLU A 30 12.13 -9.16 3.32
C GLU A 30 13.00 -7.88 3.32
N PRO A 31 13.81 -7.60 2.27
CA PRO A 31 14.63 -6.39 2.26
C PRO A 31 13.80 -5.10 2.29
N ALA A 32 12.69 -5.07 1.56
CA ALA A 32 11.78 -3.93 1.53
C ALA A 32 11.08 -3.75 2.88
N ILE A 33 10.60 -4.83 3.50
CA ILE A 33 9.91 -4.76 4.79
C ILE A 33 10.87 -4.29 5.89
N LYS A 34 12.08 -4.84 5.97
CA LYS A 34 13.10 -4.36 6.93
C LYS A 34 13.42 -2.87 6.75
N ARG A 35 13.36 -2.37 5.51
CA ARG A 35 13.59 -0.95 5.23
C ARG A 35 12.43 -0.08 5.74
N ILE A 36 11.18 -0.53 5.56
CA ILE A 36 9.98 0.11 6.12
C ILE A 36 10.06 0.12 7.65
N GLU A 37 10.37 -1.01 8.27
CA GLU A 37 10.50 -1.12 9.73
C GLU A 37 11.56 -0.18 10.30
N SER A 38 12.73 -0.11 9.66
CA SER A 38 13.80 0.82 10.04
C SER A 38 13.31 2.27 9.96
N ALA A 39 12.61 2.65 8.89
CA ALA A 39 12.10 4.01 8.71
C ALA A 39 10.99 4.35 9.74
N MET A 40 10.13 3.38 10.05
CA MET A 40 9.14 3.52 11.13
C MET A 40 9.81 3.71 12.49
N GLY A 41 10.90 2.98 12.77
CA GLY A 41 11.71 3.16 13.97
C GLY A 41 12.28 4.57 14.08
N ASP A 42 12.83 5.11 12.98
CA ASP A 42 13.34 6.48 12.93
C ASP A 42 12.23 7.52 13.18
N LEU A 43 11.04 7.33 12.61
CA LEU A 43 9.89 8.21 12.84
C LEU A 43 9.45 8.21 14.31
N VAL A 44 9.41 7.03 14.94
CA VAL A 44 9.09 6.89 16.37
C VAL A 44 10.12 7.63 17.24
N LEU A 45 11.42 7.45 16.96
CA LEU A 45 12.49 8.11 17.72
C LEU A 45 12.46 9.65 17.55
N GLN A 46 11.99 10.13 16.40
CA GLN A 46 11.83 11.56 16.12
C GLN A 46 10.50 12.14 16.61
N GLY A 47 9.61 11.32 17.17
CA GLY A 47 8.26 11.76 17.57
C GLY A 47 7.40 12.23 16.39
N LYS A 48 7.66 11.71 15.18
CA LYS A 48 6.94 12.06 13.96
C LYS A 48 5.82 11.04 13.67
N PRO A 49 4.75 11.46 12.98
CA PRO A 49 3.72 10.55 12.50
C PRO A 49 4.29 9.44 11.61
N LYS A 50 3.74 8.24 11.73
CA LYS A 50 4.20 7.02 11.05
C LYS A 50 3.58 6.88 9.67
N PHE A 51 3.93 7.81 8.78
CA PHE A 51 3.42 7.86 7.41
C PHE A 51 4.53 7.57 6.41
N ILE A 52 4.39 6.46 5.69
CA ILE A 52 5.31 6.04 4.62
C ILE A 52 4.53 5.97 3.30
N CYS A 53 5.09 6.61 2.27
CA CYS A 53 4.64 6.47 0.89
C CYS A 53 5.67 5.68 0.08
N ILE A 54 5.19 4.79 -0.77
CA ILE A 54 6.01 3.96 -1.65
C ILE A 54 5.53 4.15 -3.08
N GLU A 55 6.35 4.79 -3.91
CA GLU A 55 6.09 4.87 -5.35
C GLU A 55 6.69 3.68 -6.09
N GLY A 56 6.02 3.21 -7.14
CA GLY A 56 6.52 2.11 -7.97
C GLY A 56 5.69 1.90 -9.22
N GLN A 57 6.37 1.80 -10.36
CA GLN A 57 5.72 1.54 -11.65
C GLN A 57 4.97 0.20 -11.67
N SER A 58 4.05 0.04 -12.63
CA SER A 58 3.37 -1.25 -12.84
C SER A 58 4.38 -2.38 -12.99
N GLY A 59 4.15 -3.50 -12.31
CA GLY A 59 5.05 -4.64 -12.28
C GLY A 59 6.27 -4.52 -11.34
N SER A 60 6.41 -3.44 -10.57
CA SER A 60 7.50 -3.29 -9.58
C SER A 60 7.38 -4.24 -8.37
N GLY A 61 6.20 -4.82 -8.16
CA GLY A 61 5.93 -5.71 -7.03
C GLY A 61 5.17 -5.07 -5.88
N LYS A 62 4.54 -3.88 -6.07
CA LYS A 62 3.73 -3.19 -5.03
C LYS A 62 2.72 -4.11 -4.35
N THR A 63 1.92 -4.83 -5.15
CA THR A 63 0.93 -5.78 -4.65
C THR A 63 1.57 -6.94 -3.87
N SER A 64 2.75 -7.41 -4.28
CA SER A 64 3.48 -8.43 -3.49
C SER A 64 3.95 -7.85 -2.15
N LEU A 65 4.48 -6.63 -2.15
CA LEU A 65 4.90 -5.96 -0.93
C LEU A 65 3.72 -5.70 0.02
N SER A 66 2.58 -5.24 -0.48
CA SER A 66 1.40 -4.99 0.34
C SER A 66 0.83 -6.27 0.96
N LEU A 67 0.81 -7.37 0.19
CA LEU A 67 0.41 -8.69 0.70
C LEU A 67 1.39 -9.22 1.75
N ALA A 68 2.70 -9.07 1.54
CA ALA A 68 3.71 -9.47 2.52
C ALA A 68 3.61 -8.65 3.81
N LEU A 69 3.44 -7.32 3.71
CA LEU A 69 3.20 -6.44 4.86
C LEU A 69 1.94 -6.85 5.63
N THR A 70 0.88 -7.23 4.91
CA THR A 70 -0.39 -7.65 5.52
C THR A 70 -0.25 -9.00 6.23
N SER A 71 0.55 -9.91 5.68
CA SER A 71 0.76 -11.24 6.27
C SER A 71 1.71 -11.23 7.46
N ASP A 72 2.74 -10.39 7.46
CA ASP A 72 3.76 -10.36 8.52
C ASP A 72 3.43 -9.35 9.63
N GLY A 73 2.73 -8.27 9.30
CA GLY A 73 2.42 -7.21 10.25
C GLY A 73 1.34 -7.60 11.27
N MET A 74 1.49 -7.08 12.49
CA MET A 74 0.46 -7.16 13.52
C MET A 74 -0.64 -6.12 13.28
N ASN A 75 -1.90 -6.55 13.30
CA ASN A 75 -3.08 -5.68 13.19
C ASN A 75 -3.07 -4.80 11.92
N VAL A 76 -2.77 -5.41 10.77
CA VAL A 76 -2.74 -4.73 9.47
C VAL A 76 -4.12 -4.81 8.80
N LYS A 77 -4.59 -3.67 8.31
CA LYS A 77 -5.77 -3.58 7.45
C LYS A 77 -5.36 -3.15 6.04
N PHE A 78 -5.46 -4.09 5.11
CA PHE A 78 -5.23 -3.85 3.69
C PHE A 78 -6.45 -3.20 3.03
N ILE A 79 -6.21 -2.20 2.18
CA ILE A 79 -7.23 -1.55 1.35
C ILE A 79 -6.71 -1.48 -0.08
N SER A 80 -7.43 -2.08 -1.02
CA SER A 80 -7.17 -1.94 -2.46
C SER A 80 -8.10 -0.87 -3.03
N THR A 81 -7.54 0.30 -3.35
CA THR A 81 -8.34 1.42 -3.87
C THR A 81 -8.90 1.12 -5.27
N ILE A 82 -8.19 0.28 -6.05
CA ILE A 82 -8.67 -0.23 -7.34
C ILE A 82 -9.89 -1.14 -7.16
N GLU A 83 -9.88 -2.05 -6.20
CA GLU A 83 -11.04 -2.93 -5.96
C GLU A 83 -12.26 -2.12 -5.51
N GLU A 84 -12.08 -1.10 -4.67
CA GLU A 84 -13.17 -0.22 -4.27
C GLU A 84 -13.68 0.63 -5.44
N LEU A 85 -12.80 1.03 -6.37
CA LEU A 85 -13.19 1.73 -7.59
C LEU A 85 -14.03 0.82 -8.49
N GLU A 86 -13.60 -0.42 -8.72
CA GLU A 86 -14.33 -1.40 -9.53
C GLU A 86 -15.71 -1.74 -8.94
N LYS A 87 -15.82 -1.80 -7.61
CA LYS A 87 -17.11 -1.98 -6.91
C LYS A 87 -18.03 -0.77 -7.13
N ALA A 88 -17.49 0.44 -7.02
CA ALA A 88 -18.23 1.67 -7.24
C ALA A 88 -18.69 1.80 -8.72
N GLU A 89 -17.82 1.52 -9.69
CA GLU A 89 -18.15 1.57 -11.12
C GLU A 89 -19.27 0.59 -11.50
N LYS A 90 -19.33 -0.59 -10.88
CA LYS A 90 -20.45 -1.53 -11.10
C LYS A 90 -21.79 -0.99 -10.59
N SER A 91 -21.76 -0.01 -9.69
CA SER A 91 -22.96 0.57 -9.07
C SER A 91 -23.43 1.87 -9.72
N VAL A 92 -22.65 2.46 -10.63
CA VAL A 92 -22.93 3.75 -11.27
C VAL A 92 -22.83 3.61 -12.80
N GLU A 93 -23.74 4.23 -13.56
CA GLU A 93 -23.74 4.17 -15.04
C GLU A 93 -22.54 4.91 -15.70
N HIS A 94 -21.69 5.57 -14.93
CA HIS A 94 -20.58 6.38 -15.42
C HIS A 94 -19.24 5.90 -14.85
N ARG A 95 -18.20 5.96 -15.69
CA ARG A 95 -16.83 5.62 -15.32
C ARG A 95 -16.32 6.58 -14.25
N MET A 96 -15.86 6.04 -13.13
CA MET A 96 -15.26 6.81 -12.05
C MET A 96 -13.74 6.72 -12.18
N PHE A 97 -13.04 7.80 -11.81
CA PHE A 97 -11.56 7.81 -11.79
C PHE A 97 -11.01 7.75 -10.38
N LYS A 98 -11.89 7.89 -9.38
CA LYS A 98 -11.58 7.87 -7.96
C LYS A 98 -12.73 7.24 -7.17
N THR A 99 -12.44 6.77 -5.96
CA THR A 99 -13.42 6.16 -5.06
C THR A 99 -13.20 6.61 -3.62
N SER A 100 -14.28 6.76 -2.85
CA SER A 100 -14.18 7.03 -1.42
C SER A 100 -13.83 5.75 -0.67
N ILE A 101 -12.76 5.82 0.12
CA ILE A 101 -12.37 4.78 1.08
C ILE A 101 -12.65 5.19 2.53
N ALA A 102 -13.31 6.33 2.75
CA ALA A 102 -13.51 6.92 4.07
C ALA A 102 -14.21 5.95 5.05
N HIS A 103 -15.19 5.20 4.54
CA HIS A 103 -15.94 4.19 5.30
C HIS A 103 -15.07 3.01 5.81
N LEU A 104 -13.87 2.82 5.26
CA LEU A 104 -12.94 1.78 5.66
C LEU A 104 -11.97 2.23 6.77
N LEU A 105 -11.91 3.54 7.08
CA LEU A 105 -10.92 4.15 7.98
C LEU A 105 -11.44 4.36 9.41
N GLY A 106 -12.14 3.35 9.95
CA GLY A 106 -12.79 3.44 11.27
C GLY A 106 -11.94 3.05 12.48
N ASP A 107 -10.88 2.27 12.28
CA ASP A 107 -10.01 1.79 13.37
C ASP A 107 -8.74 2.65 13.42
N GLN A 108 -8.44 3.23 14.59
CA GLN A 108 -7.27 4.09 14.80
C GLN A 108 -6.05 3.31 15.32
N SER A 109 -6.21 2.03 15.67
CA SER A 109 -5.18 1.17 16.25
C SER A 109 -4.48 0.24 15.25
N VAL A 110 -4.96 0.24 13.99
CA VAL A 110 -4.44 -0.62 12.92
C VAL A 110 -3.27 0.03 12.18
N THR A 111 -2.51 -0.81 11.48
CA THR A 111 -1.67 -0.33 10.39
C THR A 111 -2.47 -0.39 9.10
N TYR A 112 -2.73 0.75 8.47
CA TYR A 112 -3.32 0.75 7.13
C TYR A 112 -2.24 0.55 6.09
N VAL A 113 -2.44 -0.44 5.22
CA VAL A 113 -1.69 -0.61 3.98
C VAL A 113 -2.66 -0.35 2.83
N ILE A 114 -2.49 0.80 2.14
CA ILE A 114 -3.40 1.23 1.08
C ILE A 114 -2.69 1.09 -0.26
N ASP A 115 -3.15 0.19 -1.11
CA ASP A 115 -2.64 0.01 -2.47
C ASP A 115 -3.32 0.99 -3.43
N GLU A 116 -2.51 1.63 -4.27
CA GLU A 116 -2.94 2.60 -5.29
C GLU A 116 -3.75 3.78 -4.69
N LEU A 117 -3.24 4.41 -3.61
CA LEU A 117 -3.91 5.52 -2.90
C LEU A 117 -4.26 6.71 -3.82
N GLY A 118 -3.57 6.88 -4.95
CA GLY A 118 -3.88 7.92 -5.94
C GLY A 118 -5.30 7.87 -6.52
N PHE A 119 -5.97 6.71 -6.42
CA PHE A 119 -7.37 6.53 -6.81
C PHE A 119 -8.37 6.87 -5.69
N ALA A 120 -7.91 7.31 -4.52
CA ALA A 120 -8.81 7.72 -3.44
C ALA A 120 -9.36 9.13 -3.68
N GLU A 121 -10.62 9.34 -3.27
CA GLU A 121 -11.18 10.67 -3.08
C GLU A 121 -10.54 11.38 -1.87
N ASP A 122 -10.59 12.71 -1.86
CA ASP A 122 -9.96 13.55 -0.85
C ASP A 122 -10.71 13.56 0.49
N ASP A 123 -11.94 13.03 0.51
CA ASP A 123 -12.77 12.87 1.71
C ASP A 123 -12.13 11.98 2.78
N CYS A 124 -11.19 11.11 2.39
CA CYS A 124 -10.45 10.26 3.31
C CYS A 124 -9.33 11.01 4.07
N ALA A 125 -8.88 12.17 3.58
CA ALA A 125 -7.72 12.88 4.12
C ALA A 125 -7.85 13.24 5.61
N PRO A 126 -8.99 13.78 6.10
CA PRO A 126 -9.17 14.07 7.52
C PRO A 126 -9.11 12.82 8.41
N LEU A 127 -9.58 11.67 7.90
CA LEU A 127 -9.58 10.40 8.63
C LEU A 127 -8.17 9.81 8.71
N LEU A 128 -7.41 9.86 7.61
CA LEU A 128 -6.01 9.46 7.58
C LEU A 128 -5.14 10.36 8.48
N LYS A 129 -5.42 11.68 8.49
CA LYS A 129 -4.78 12.62 9.41
C LYS A 129 -5.04 12.25 10.87
N SER A 130 -6.31 12.09 11.24
CA SER A 130 -6.70 11.67 12.60
C SER A 130 -6.01 10.37 12.99
N HIS A 131 -5.98 9.38 12.08
CA HIS A 131 -5.31 8.09 12.30
C HIS A 131 -3.84 8.27 12.68
N LEU A 132 -3.12 9.10 11.92
CA LEU A 132 -1.71 9.40 12.16
C LEU A 132 -1.50 10.18 13.47
N GLU A 133 -2.37 11.12 13.80
CA GLU A 133 -2.31 11.92 15.04
C GLU A 133 -2.55 11.08 16.30
N HIS A 134 -3.36 10.03 16.20
CA HIS A 134 -3.60 9.07 17.29
C HIS A 134 -2.53 7.96 17.39
N GLY A 135 -1.44 8.09 16.62
CA GLY A 135 -0.35 7.13 16.63
C GLY A 135 -0.58 5.90 15.77
N GLY A 136 -1.59 5.92 14.90
CA GLY A 136 -1.77 4.94 13.85
C GLY A 136 -0.61 4.92 12.85
N VAL A 137 -0.54 3.85 12.07
CA VAL A 137 0.49 3.67 11.01
C VAL A 137 -0.19 3.66 9.66
N LEU A 138 0.40 4.36 8.68
CA LEU A 138 -0.05 4.38 7.30
C LEU A 138 1.11 4.07 6.36
N VAL A 139 0.94 3.02 5.55
CA VAL A 139 1.79 2.71 4.40
C VAL A 139 0.92 2.85 3.14
N ALA A 140 1.22 3.85 2.31
CA ALA A 140 0.51 4.09 1.06
C ALA A 140 1.37 3.71 -0.14
N LEU A 141 0.83 2.94 -1.07
CA LEU A 141 1.47 2.58 -2.32
C LEU A 141 0.86 3.39 -3.48
N LEU A 142 1.71 3.94 -4.34
CA LEU A 142 1.33 4.77 -5.49
C LEU A 142 2.17 4.40 -6.71
N GLN A 143 1.76 4.79 -7.92
CA GLN A 143 2.63 4.62 -9.09
C GLN A 143 3.72 5.67 -9.12
N ASP A 144 3.35 6.91 -8.81
CA ASP A 144 4.21 8.08 -8.75
C ASP A 144 3.80 8.98 -7.58
N LYS A 145 4.75 9.68 -6.96
CA LYS A 145 4.47 10.68 -5.92
C LYS A 145 3.39 11.71 -6.32
N ARG A 146 3.31 12.06 -7.61
CA ARG A 146 2.34 13.02 -8.14
C ARG A 146 0.89 12.51 -8.13
N ASP A 147 0.68 11.21 -7.94
CA ASP A 147 -0.66 10.62 -7.89
C ASP A 147 -1.36 10.94 -6.57
N LEU A 148 -0.63 11.34 -5.52
CA LEU A 148 -1.23 11.85 -4.28
C LEU A 148 -1.71 13.30 -4.49
N THR A 149 -2.94 13.45 -4.97
CA THR A 149 -3.47 14.76 -5.37
C THR A 149 -4.15 15.55 -4.25
N PHE A 150 -4.14 15.05 -3.01
CA PHE A 150 -4.75 15.70 -1.85
C PHE A 150 -3.78 15.71 -0.67
N ASP A 151 -3.94 16.70 0.21
CA ASP A 151 -3.08 16.91 1.36
C ASP A 151 -3.66 16.25 2.63
N ILE A 152 -2.89 15.37 3.24
CA ILE A 152 -3.22 14.73 4.53
C ILE A 152 -2.77 15.63 5.70
N GLY A 153 -1.97 16.66 5.45
CA GLY A 153 -1.44 17.58 6.47
C GLY A 153 -0.31 16.97 7.29
N VAL A 154 0.27 15.85 6.82
CA VAL A 154 1.40 15.14 7.42
C VAL A 154 2.37 14.79 6.31
N GLU A 155 3.63 15.17 6.45
CA GLU A 155 4.67 14.84 5.47
C GLU A 155 5.06 13.35 5.58
N PRO A 156 4.91 12.55 4.51
CA PRO A 156 5.35 11.16 4.51
C PRO A 156 6.85 11.02 4.26
N VAL A 157 7.41 9.91 4.71
CA VAL A 157 8.70 9.41 4.21
C VAL A 157 8.46 8.71 2.88
N TRP A 158 9.17 9.12 1.83
CA TRP A 158 9.03 8.54 0.51
C TRP A 158 10.09 7.47 0.22
N PHE A 159 9.63 6.34 -0.31
CA PHE A 159 10.48 5.32 -0.92
C PHE A 159 10.07 5.08 -2.37
N ARG A 160 11.03 4.61 -3.16
CA ARG A 160 10.80 4.05 -4.49
C ARG A 160 11.05 2.55 -4.45
N LEU A 161 10.06 1.78 -4.90
CA LEU A 161 10.17 0.35 -5.10
C LEU A 161 10.75 0.07 -6.48
N ASN A 162 12.01 -0.35 -6.50
CA ASN A 162 12.63 -0.88 -7.71
C ASN A 162 12.20 -2.35 -7.89
N GLY A 163 12.12 -2.81 -9.13
CA GLY A 163 11.58 -4.12 -9.50
C GLY A 163 12.17 -5.32 -8.76
N THR A 164 11.61 -6.50 -9.03
CA THR A 164 11.88 -7.74 -8.29
C THR A 164 13.38 -8.12 -8.28
N PRO A 165 13.99 -8.38 -7.10
CA PRO A 165 13.35 -8.80 -5.84
C PRO A 165 12.76 -7.70 -4.94
N GLY A 166 12.66 -6.44 -5.39
CA GLY A 166 11.94 -5.41 -4.62
C GLY A 166 12.87 -4.75 -3.61
N THR A 167 13.59 -3.72 -4.02
CA THR A 167 14.40 -2.90 -3.10
C THR A 167 13.75 -1.54 -2.93
N LEU A 168 13.76 -1.01 -1.70
CA LEU A 168 13.27 0.32 -1.39
C LEU A 168 14.43 1.30 -1.26
N ASP A 169 14.46 2.27 -2.18
CA ASP A 169 15.38 3.41 -2.11
C ASP A 169 14.64 4.61 -1.54
N LEU A 170 15.29 5.36 -0.64
CA LEU A 170 14.71 6.61 -0.11
C LEU A 170 14.63 7.63 -1.26
N VAL A 171 13.49 8.30 -1.39
CA VAL A 171 13.31 9.43 -2.33
C VAL A 171 13.44 10.71 -1.52
N ASN A 172 14.44 11.52 -1.86
CA ASN A 172 14.62 12.86 -1.30
C ASN A 172 13.68 13.87 -1.98
#